data_AF-A0A958ICV6-F1
#
_entry.id   AF-A0A958ICV6-F1
#
_cell.length_a   1.000
_cell.length_b   1.000
_cell.length_c   1.000
_cell.angle_alpha   90.00
_cell.angle_beta   90.00
_cell.angle_gamma   90.00
#
_symmetry.space_group_name_H-M   'P 1'
#
loop_
_entity.id
_entity.type
_entity.pdbx_description
1 polymer ?
#
loop_
_entity_poly.entity_id
_entity_poly.type
_entity_poly.pdbx_seq_one_letter_code
_entity_poly.pdbx_strand_id
1 'polypeptide(L)' 'MEKLSRLLTVESVYGEWSRRDSEELVMLYLNDYYHTLDEYYLREAIQLAKDDGLNFEQLMREVRYKLS' A
#
# COMPACT_ATOMS: atom_id res chain seq x y z
N MET A 1 2.79 41.16 -12.71
CA MET A 1 3.48 39.85 -12.59
C MET A 1 2.99 39.16 -11.33
N GLU A 2 1.73 38.72 -11.31
CA GLU A 2 1.05 38.30 -10.07
C GLU A 2 0.16 37.07 -10.31
N LYS A 3 0.68 36.11 -11.08
CA LYS A 3 -0.03 34.88 -11.48
C LYS A 3 0.81 33.60 -11.34
N LEU A 4 1.82 33.60 -10.48
CA LEU A 4 2.67 32.41 -10.26
C LEU A 4 2.50 31.78 -8.87
N SER A 5 1.87 32.45 -7.91
CA SER A 5 1.69 31.94 -6.54
C SER A 5 0.55 30.93 -6.38
N ARG A 6 -0.32 30.74 -7.39
CA ARG A 6 -1.43 29.77 -7.32
C ARG A 6 -1.09 28.36 -7.77
N LEU A 7 0.09 28.12 -8.35
CA LEU A 7 0.48 26.81 -8.87
C LEU A 7 1.12 25.88 -7.82
N LEU A 8 1.41 26.35 -6.62
CA LEU A 8 2.13 25.59 -5.58
C LEU A 8 1.23 24.89 -4.55
N THR A 9 -0.08 24.78 -4.79
CA THR A 9 -1.02 24.24 -3.77
C THR A 9 -1.67 22.90 -4.15
N VAL A 10 -1.26 22.27 -5.26
CA VAL A 10 -1.79 20.96 -5.65
C VAL A 10 -1.01 19.81 -4.99
N GLU A 11 0.24 20.03 -4.59
CA GLU A 11 1.09 18.98 -4.02
C GLU A 11 0.76 18.60 -2.56
N SER A 12 -0.10 19.37 -1.85
CA SER A 12 -0.35 19.14 -0.42
C SER A 12 -1.69 18.46 -0.09
N VAL A 13 -2.44 17.99 -1.09
CA VAL A 13 -3.77 17.36 -0.87
C VAL A 13 -3.64 15.88 -0.50
N TYR A 14 -2.54 15.24 -0.88
CA TYR A 14 -2.19 13.89 -0.44
C TYR A 14 -1.19 14.06 0.70
N GLY A 15 -1.58 13.67 1.92
CA GLY A 15 -0.69 13.70 3.08
C GLY A 15 0.60 12.91 2.82
N GLU A 16 1.60 13.11 3.67
CA GLU A 16 2.82 12.31 3.60
C GLU A 16 2.49 10.81 3.73
N TRP A 17 2.92 10.03 2.74
CA TRP A 17 2.74 8.57 2.73
C TRP A 17 3.47 7.97 3.93
N SER A 18 2.73 7.30 4.80
CA SER A 18 3.26 6.71 6.02
C SER A 18 3.54 5.22 5.84
N ARG A 19 4.38 4.65 6.72
CA ARG A 19 4.59 3.20 6.79
C ARG A 19 3.27 2.43 6.96
N ARG A 20 2.31 3.01 7.68
CA ARG A 20 1.00 2.38 7.90
C ARG A 20 0.20 2.30 6.60
N ASP A 21 0.28 3.31 5.73
CA ASP A 21 -0.38 3.29 4.43
C ASP A 21 0.18 2.16 3.56
N SER A 22 1.50 1.92 3.61
CA SER A 22 2.13 0.76 2.96
C SER A 22 1.64 -0.58 3.51
N GLU A 23 1.53 -0.70 4.85
CA GLU A 23 1.01 -1.92 5.49
C GLU A 23 -0.43 -2.19 5.05
N GLU A 24 -1.28 -1.16 5.06
CA GLU A 24 -2.67 -1.25 4.59
C GLU A 24 -2.76 -1.64 3.11
N LEU A 25 -1.92 -1.07 2.25
CA LEU A 25 -1.87 -1.41 0.82
C LEU A 25 -1.40 -2.85 0.58
N VAL A 26 -0.37 -3.32 1.29
CA VAL A 26 0.08 -4.72 1.21
C VAL A 26 -1.04 -5.66 1.63
N MET A 27 -1.77 -5.33 2.70
CA MET A 27 -2.90 -6.14 3.15
C MET A 27 -4.04 -6.19 2.12
N LEU A 28 -4.30 -5.10 1.40
CA LEU A 28 -5.29 -5.07 0.30
C LEU A 28 -4.89 -6.03 -0.83
N TYR A 29 -3.64 -5.96 -1.30
CA TYR A 29 -3.14 -6.89 -2.31
C TYR A 29 -3.18 -8.35 -1.86
N LEU A 30 -2.82 -8.63 -0.60
CA LEU A 30 -2.91 -9.98 -0.05
C LEU A 30 -4.35 -10.48 0.03
N ASN A 31 -5.30 -9.60 0.37
CA ASN A 31 -6.71 -9.95 0.38
C ASN A 31 -7.20 -10.32 -1.03
N ASP A 32 -6.88 -9.51 -2.04
CA ASP A 32 -7.25 -9.78 -3.43
C ASP A 32 -6.59 -11.07 -3.95
N TYR A 33 -5.33 -11.30 -3.59
CA TYR A 33 -4.65 -12.57 -3.87
C TYR A 33 -5.40 -13.76 -3.28
N TYR A 34 -5.83 -13.72 -2.00
CA TYR A 34 -6.54 -14.86 -1.41
C TYR A 34 -7.95 -15.08 -1.99
N HIS A 35 -8.59 -14.05 -2.53
CA HIS A 35 -9.89 -14.19 -3.19
C HIS A 35 -9.79 -14.69 -4.64
N THR A 36 -8.74 -14.30 -5.36
CA THR A 36 -8.60 -14.56 -6.80
C THR A 36 -7.59 -15.65 -7.15
N LEU A 37 -6.63 -15.90 -6.24
CA LEU A 37 -5.42 -16.68 -6.46
C LEU A 37 -4.54 -16.17 -7.61
N ASP A 38 -4.70 -14.89 -8.00
CA ASP A 38 -3.87 -14.27 -9.04
C ASP A 38 -2.51 -13.84 -8.47
N GLU A 39 -1.44 -14.44 -9.00
CA GLU A 39 -0.07 -14.16 -8.61
C GLU A 39 0.36 -12.71 -8.82
N TYR A 40 -0.32 -11.95 -9.68
CA TYR A 40 -0.07 -10.52 -9.84
C TYR A 40 -0.14 -9.80 -8.50
N TYR A 41 -1.23 -9.98 -7.75
CA TYR A 41 -1.42 -9.32 -6.46
C TYR A 41 -0.40 -9.79 -5.41
N LEU A 42 -0.03 -11.07 -5.44
CA LEU A 42 1.02 -11.58 -4.56
C LEU A 42 2.38 -10.92 -4.85
N ARG A 43 2.75 -10.76 -6.13
CA ARG A 43 4.01 -10.12 -6.52
C ARG A 43 4.05 -8.65 -6.09
N GLU A 44 2.97 -7.91 -6.30
CA GLU A 44 2.87 -6.50 -5.86
C GLU A 44 2.98 -6.38 -4.34
N ALA A 45 2.28 -7.22 -3.58
CA ALA A 45 2.36 -7.23 -2.12
C ALA A 45 3.78 -7.51 -1.61
N ILE A 46 4.51 -8.46 -2.24
CA ILE A 46 5.90 -8.77 -1.90
C ILE A 46 6.81 -7.59 -2.20
N GLN A 47 6.64 -6.95 -3.36
CA GLN A 47 7.50 -5.85 -3.79
C GLN A 47 7.34 -4.64 -2.86
N LEU A 48 6.09 -4.24 -2.58
CA LEU A 48 5.80 -3.14 -1.65
C LEU A 48 6.34 -3.42 -0.24
N ALA A 49 6.16 -4.65 0.26
CA ALA A 49 6.68 -5.00 1.57
C ALA A 49 8.22 -4.96 1.63
N LYS A 50 8.91 -5.28 0.52
CA LYS A 50 10.37 -5.15 0.44
C LYS A 50 10.82 -3.70 0.40
N ASP A 51 10.17 -2.89 -0.44
CA ASP A 51 10.55 -1.50 -0.65
C ASP A 51 10.42 -0.67 0.63
N ASP A 52 9.38 -0.94 1.44
CA ASP A 52 9.12 -0.23 2.69
C ASP A 52 9.59 -0.96 3.97
N GLY A 53 10.32 -2.08 3.81
CA GLY A 53 10.87 -2.85 4.92
C GLY A 53 9.79 -3.37 5.89
N LEU A 54 8.69 -3.87 5.35
CA LEU A 54 7.56 -4.42 6.09
C LEU A 54 7.75 -5.92 6.37
N ASN A 55 7.18 -6.39 7.47
CA ASN A 55 7.18 -7.81 7.80
C ASN A 55 6.08 -8.54 7.01
N PHE A 56 6.39 -8.91 5.77
CA PHE A 56 5.45 -9.55 4.84
C PHE A 56 4.79 -10.81 5.42
N GLU A 57 5.55 -11.66 6.11
CA GLU A 57 5.02 -12.89 6.71
C GLU A 57 3.98 -12.61 7.79
N GLN A 58 4.21 -11.58 8.61
CA GLN A 58 3.24 -11.14 9.60
C GLN A 58 1.95 -10.66 8.93
N LEU A 59 2.05 -9.80 7.91
CA LEU A 59 0.89 -9.28 7.19
C LEU A 59 0.08 -10.41 6.52
N MET A 60 0.76 -11.41 5.92
CA MET A 60 0.08 -12.61 5.42
C MET A 60 -0.67 -13.39 6.51
N ARG A 61 -0.09 -13.52 7.72
CA ARG A 61 -0.79 -14.19 8.84
C ARG A 61 -2.02 -13.40 9.26
N GLU A 62 -1.91 -12.08 9.35
CA GLU A 62 -3.01 -11.20 9.76
C GLU A 62 -4.17 -11.24 8.76
N VAL A 63 -3.88 -11.16 7.46
CA VAL A 63 -4.93 -11.23 6.42
C VAL A 63 -5.60 -12.61 6.43
N ARG A 64 -4.83 -13.71 6.47
CA ARG A 64 -5.41 -15.07 6.53
C ARG A 64 -6.29 -15.29 7.75
N TYR A 65 -5.90 -14.77 8.91
CA TYR A 65 -6.70 -14.86 10.13
C TYR A 65 -8.06 -14.15 9.98
N LYS A 66 -8.11 -13.02 9.27
CA LYS A 66 -9.38 -12.28 9.02
C LYS A 66 -10.31 -12.99 8.03
N LEU A 67 -9.79 -13.90 7.21
CA LEU A 67 -10.55 -14.70 6.24
C LEU A 67 -11.07 -16.03 6.82
N SER A 68 -10.62 -16.40 8.02
CA SER A 68 -11.01 -17.62 8.75
C SER A 68 -12.29 -17.40 9.55
#